data_AF-B0FFI4-F1
#
_entry.id   AF-B0FFI4-F1
#
_cell.length_a   1.000
_cell.length_b   1.000
_cell.length_c   1.000
_cell.angle_alpha   90.00
_cell.angle_beta   90.00
_cell.angle_gamma   90.00
#
_symmetry.space_group_name_H-M   'P 1'
#
loop_
_entity.id
_entity.type
_entity.pdbx_description
1 polymer ?
#
loop_
_entity_poly.entity_id
_entity_poly.type
_entity_poly.pdbx_seq_one_letter_code
_entity_poly.pdbx_strand_id
1 'polypeptide(L)'
;WMTDEEFGREMLAGVNPVIIRRLQEFPPASKLDPKVYGNQTSSITREHIEKNLDGLTVDEAIEYNKLFILDHHDALMPYLRRINTTKTKTYASRTLLSLQDNGTLKPLAIELSLPLPQGDKHGATSLVFTPADEGVEGTVWQLAKAYAAVNDSGYHQLISHWLNTHAVIEPFVIATNRQLSVLHPIFKLLQPHFRDTMYINALARQILINAGGILERTVFPAKYAMEMSSIVYKNWAFTEQGLPADLLKRGVAVPDSSQPYGLKLLIEGYPYAVDGLEIWEAIEAWVDDYCSFYYSTDDMIRGDSELQSWWREVRDEGHGDLKDEPWWPQMQTRAELVQACIIIIW
;
A
#
# COMPACT_ATOMS: atom_id res chain seq x y z
N TRP A 1 -6.03 -22.25 -3.81
CA TRP A 1 -5.72 -21.13 -4.70
C TRP A 1 -6.89 -20.79 -5.63
N MET A 2 -7.55 -21.74 -6.31
CA MET A 2 -8.67 -21.40 -7.23
C MET A 2 -10.01 -21.03 -6.57
N THR A 3 -10.17 -21.25 -5.28
CA THR A 3 -11.43 -20.97 -4.57
C THR A 3 -11.60 -19.46 -4.34
N ASP A 4 -12.85 -19.02 -4.16
CA ASP A 4 -13.15 -17.60 -3.88
C ASP A 4 -12.73 -17.22 -2.45
N GLU A 5 -12.84 -18.16 -1.51
CA GLU A 5 -12.40 -17.98 -0.13
C GLU A 5 -10.90 -17.73 -0.07
N GLU A 6 -10.09 -18.49 -0.81
CA GLU A 6 -8.63 -18.29 -0.82
C GLU A 6 -8.25 -16.97 -1.50
N PHE A 7 -8.93 -16.63 -2.59
CA PHE A 7 -8.72 -15.35 -3.28
C PHE A 7 -9.03 -14.15 -2.37
N GLY A 8 -10.09 -14.21 -1.56
CA GLY A 8 -10.38 -13.20 -0.55
C GLY A 8 -9.39 -13.21 0.63
N ARG A 9 -9.04 -14.39 1.14
CA ARG A 9 -8.13 -14.58 2.28
C ARG A 9 -6.72 -14.05 2.01
N GLU A 10 -6.20 -14.25 0.79
CA GLU A 10 -4.87 -13.76 0.42
C GLU A 10 -4.73 -12.23 0.49
N MET A 11 -5.84 -11.47 0.42
CA MET A 11 -5.83 -10.01 0.61
C MET A 11 -5.57 -9.58 2.06
N LEU A 12 -5.71 -10.52 3.01
CA LEU A 12 -5.48 -10.29 4.45
C LEU A 12 -4.24 -11.02 4.99
N ALA A 13 -3.84 -12.12 4.34
CA ALA A 13 -2.81 -13.02 4.84
C ALA A 13 -1.99 -13.70 3.72
N GLY A 14 -2.04 -13.15 2.51
CA GLY A 14 -1.22 -13.56 1.38
C GLY A 14 0.07 -12.75 1.29
N VAL A 15 0.63 -12.66 0.09
CA VAL A 15 1.90 -11.97 -0.17
C VAL A 15 1.77 -10.44 -0.14
N ASN A 16 0.57 -9.90 -0.36
CA ASN A 16 0.32 -8.46 -0.41
C ASN A 16 -0.85 -8.03 0.50
N PRO A 17 -0.76 -8.28 1.81
CA PRO A 17 -1.89 -8.09 2.72
C PRO A 17 -2.06 -6.63 3.17
N VAL A 18 -1.69 -5.64 2.34
CA VAL A 18 -1.53 -4.24 2.73
C VAL A 18 -2.34 -3.26 1.87
N ILE A 19 -3.11 -3.75 0.90
CA ILE A 19 -3.78 -2.87 -0.08
C ILE A 19 -5.28 -2.73 0.16
N ILE A 20 -5.96 -3.79 0.64
CA ILE A 20 -7.41 -3.80 0.82
C ILE A 20 -7.88 -2.64 1.69
N ARG A 21 -9.01 -2.02 1.30
CA ARG A 21 -9.61 -0.86 1.97
C ARG A 21 -11.09 -1.10 2.22
N ARG A 22 -11.65 -0.43 3.22
CA ARG A 22 -13.11 -0.36 3.38
C ARG A 22 -13.71 0.47 2.26
N LEU A 23 -14.80 -0.01 1.67
CA LEU A 23 -15.57 0.74 0.70
C LEU A 23 -16.50 1.71 1.44
N GLN A 24 -16.35 3.00 1.19
CA GLN A 24 -17.12 4.05 1.89
C GLN A 24 -18.29 4.60 1.07
N GLU A 25 -18.23 4.47 -0.25
CA GLU A 25 -19.25 4.95 -1.17
C GLU A 25 -19.45 3.96 -2.32
N PHE A 26 -20.65 3.95 -2.88
CA PHE A 26 -21.01 3.10 -4.01
C PHE A 26 -21.76 3.90 -5.09
N PRO A 27 -21.41 3.73 -6.39
CA PRO A 27 -20.33 2.88 -6.91
C PRO A 27 -18.93 3.42 -6.53
N PRO A 28 -17.87 2.59 -6.54
CA PRO A 28 -16.51 3.06 -6.23
C PRO A 28 -16.09 4.21 -7.16
N ALA A 29 -15.61 5.31 -6.58
CA ALA A 29 -15.15 6.47 -7.33
C ALA A 29 -13.67 6.38 -7.71
N SER A 30 -13.32 6.97 -8.86
CA SER A 30 -11.94 7.23 -9.27
C SER A 30 -11.50 8.63 -8.83
N LYS A 31 -10.25 8.76 -8.38
CA LYS A 31 -9.58 10.02 -8.07
C LYS A 31 -8.80 10.60 -9.25
N LEU A 32 -8.81 9.92 -10.40
CA LEU A 32 -8.17 10.42 -11.62
C LEU A 32 -8.84 11.71 -12.10
N ASP A 33 -8.06 12.68 -12.55
CA ASP A 33 -8.59 13.95 -13.06
C ASP A 33 -9.48 13.68 -14.30
N PRO A 34 -10.80 13.95 -14.23
CA PRO A 34 -11.71 13.70 -15.34
C PRO A 34 -11.40 14.56 -16.57
N LYS A 35 -10.66 15.67 -16.43
CA LYS A 35 -10.18 16.46 -17.58
C LYS A 35 -9.06 15.75 -18.36
N VAL A 36 -8.29 14.90 -17.69
CA VAL A 36 -7.17 14.15 -18.28
C VAL A 36 -7.61 12.76 -18.73
N TYR A 37 -8.45 12.10 -17.94
CA TYR A 37 -8.83 10.70 -18.13
C TYR A 37 -10.31 10.50 -18.48
N GLY A 38 -11.10 11.56 -18.67
CA GLY A 38 -12.52 11.45 -19.02
C GLY A 38 -13.37 10.76 -17.95
N ASN A 39 -14.46 10.11 -18.36
CA ASN A 39 -15.34 9.40 -17.44
C ASN A 39 -14.68 8.12 -16.92
N GLN A 40 -14.49 8.03 -15.61
CA GLN A 40 -13.90 6.89 -14.90
C GLN A 40 -14.87 6.28 -13.87
N THR A 41 -16.18 6.57 -13.97
CA THR A 41 -17.21 6.01 -13.10
C THR A 41 -17.25 4.49 -13.23
N SER A 42 -17.23 3.78 -12.10
CA SER A 42 -17.34 2.33 -12.08
C SER A 42 -18.65 1.85 -12.69
N SER A 43 -18.59 0.76 -13.44
CA SER A 43 -19.72 0.08 -14.07
C SER A 43 -20.36 -0.98 -13.16
N ILE A 44 -19.86 -1.16 -11.93
CA ILE A 44 -20.47 -2.07 -10.96
C ILE A 44 -21.79 -1.44 -10.48
N THR A 45 -22.91 -2.10 -10.74
CA THR A 45 -24.24 -1.70 -10.25
C THR A 45 -24.62 -2.47 -8.99
N ARG A 46 -25.67 -2.01 -8.31
CA ARG A 46 -26.19 -2.65 -7.09
C ARG A 46 -26.66 -4.08 -7.36
N GLU A 47 -27.32 -4.29 -8.49
CA GLU A 47 -27.82 -5.60 -8.93
C GLU A 47 -26.71 -6.65 -9.10
N HIS A 48 -25.48 -6.22 -9.43
CA HIS A 48 -24.35 -7.14 -9.53
C HIS A 48 -23.99 -7.75 -8.17
N ILE A 49 -24.10 -7.00 -7.08
CA ILE A 49 -23.55 -7.39 -5.78
C ILE A 49 -24.61 -7.74 -4.74
N GLU A 50 -25.80 -7.12 -4.75
CA GLU A 50 -26.83 -7.31 -3.72
C GLU A 50 -27.29 -8.77 -3.59
N LYS A 51 -27.33 -9.51 -4.70
CA LYS A 51 -27.64 -10.95 -4.71
C LYS A 51 -26.71 -11.80 -3.83
N ASN A 52 -25.51 -11.29 -3.52
CA ASN A 52 -24.45 -11.98 -2.79
C ASN A 52 -24.12 -11.32 -1.43
N LEU A 53 -24.92 -10.35 -0.97
CA LEU A 53 -24.76 -9.63 0.30
C LEU A 53 -25.59 -10.21 1.46
N ASP A 54 -26.01 -11.47 1.34
CA ASP A 54 -26.68 -12.22 2.42
C ASP A 54 -27.93 -11.51 2.98
N GLY A 55 -28.65 -10.81 2.10
CA GLY A 55 -29.89 -10.09 2.40
C GLY A 55 -29.75 -8.62 2.72
N LEU A 56 -28.53 -8.08 2.81
CA LEU A 56 -28.27 -6.65 2.99
C LEU A 56 -28.37 -5.90 1.65
N THR A 57 -28.89 -4.69 1.69
CA THR A 57 -28.71 -3.70 0.62
C THR A 57 -27.26 -3.18 0.62
N VAL A 58 -26.83 -2.57 -0.49
CA VAL A 58 -25.49 -1.96 -0.54
C VAL A 58 -25.29 -0.90 0.53
N ASP A 59 -26.31 -0.08 0.80
CA ASP A 59 -26.20 1.01 1.78
C ASP A 59 -26.07 0.48 3.21
N GLU A 60 -26.86 -0.54 3.58
CA GLU A 60 -26.72 -1.24 4.87
C GLU A 60 -25.34 -1.91 5.00
N ALA A 61 -24.84 -2.54 3.93
CA ALA A 61 -23.53 -3.17 3.96
C ALA A 61 -22.38 -2.16 4.12
N ILE A 62 -22.51 -0.93 3.58
CA ILE A 62 -21.56 0.17 3.85
C ILE A 62 -21.69 0.65 5.30
N GLU A 63 -22.91 0.92 5.76
CA GLU A 63 -23.19 1.40 7.12
C GLU A 63 -22.63 0.43 8.19
N TYR A 64 -22.78 -0.87 7.94
CA TYR A 64 -22.29 -1.92 8.84
C TYR A 64 -20.80 -2.26 8.64
N ASN A 65 -20.08 -1.51 7.81
CA ASN A 65 -18.65 -1.73 7.51
C ASN A 65 -18.35 -3.13 6.93
N LYS A 66 -19.29 -3.68 6.16
CA LYS A 66 -19.22 -5.02 5.57
C LYS A 66 -18.62 -5.01 4.16
N LEU A 67 -18.54 -3.87 3.47
CA LEU A 67 -17.96 -3.79 2.12
C LEU A 67 -16.50 -3.35 2.11
N PHE A 68 -15.70 -4.07 1.34
CA PHE A 68 -14.28 -3.82 1.12
C PHE A 68 -13.96 -3.83 -0.37
N ILE A 69 -12.83 -3.22 -0.71
CA ILE A 69 -12.35 -3.11 -2.08
C ILE A 69 -10.83 -3.30 -2.17
N LEU A 70 -10.41 -4.09 -3.15
CA LEU A 70 -9.05 -4.08 -3.67
C LEU A 70 -9.05 -3.25 -4.96
N ASP A 71 -8.59 -2.00 -4.87
CA ASP A 71 -8.65 -1.04 -5.98
C ASP A 71 -7.26 -0.79 -6.58
N HIS A 72 -7.02 -1.38 -7.75
CA HIS A 72 -5.83 -1.15 -8.57
C HIS A 72 -6.09 -0.20 -9.73
N HIS A 73 -7.31 0.32 -9.88
CA HIS A 73 -7.72 1.03 -11.08
C HIS A 73 -6.91 2.30 -11.31
N ASP A 74 -6.87 3.18 -10.32
CA ASP A 74 -6.26 4.51 -10.47
C ASP A 74 -4.74 4.45 -10.61
N ALA A 75 -4.11 3.44 -10.02
CA ALA A 75 -2.67 3.21 -10.15
C ALA A 75 -2.29 2.72 -11.56
N LEU A 76 -3.14 1.92 -12.19
CA LEU A 76 -2.83 1.25 -13.46
C LEU A 76 -3.37 2.00 -14.68
N MET A 77 -4.54 2.64 -14.58
CA MET A 77 -5.21 3.29 -15.71
C MET A 77 -4.31 4.26 -16.49
N PRO A 78 -3.48 5.12 -15.84
CA PRO A 78 -2.57 6.01 -16.56
C PRO A 78 -1.53 5.31 -17.45
N TYR A 79 -1.20 4.05 -17.16
CA TYR A 79 -0.20 3.27 -17.88
C TYR A 79 -0.80 2.21 -18.80
N LEU A 80 -2.09 1.91 -18.66
CA LEU A 80 -2.70 0.72 -19.23
C LEU A 80 -2.59 0.65 -20.75
N ARG A 81 -2.79 1.79 -21.43
CA ARG A 81 -2.61 1.88 -22.89
C ARG A 81 -1.19 1.52 -23.29
N ARG A 82 -0.19 2.06 -22.60
CA ARG A 82 1.24 1.84 -22.88
C ARG A 82 1.62 0.39 -22.62
N ILE A 83 1.25 -0.16 -21.47
CA ILE A 83 1.50 -1.56 -21.11
C ILE A 83 0.90 -2.51 -22.16
N ASN A 84 -0.33 -2.25 -22.60
CA ASN A 84 -1.01 -3.08 -23.60
C ASN A 84 -0.41 -2.98 -25.01
N THR A 85 0.53 -2.06 -25.29
CA THR A 85 1.35 -2.10 -26.52
C THR A 85 2.49 -3.13 -26.46
N THR A 86 2.81 -3.64 -25.28
CA THR A 86 3.85 -4.67 -25.10
C THR A 86 3.30 -6.07 -25.40
N LYS A 87 4.09 -7.11 -25.12
CA LYS A 87 3.60 -8.51 -25.17
C LYS A 87 2.55 -8.81 -24.09
N THR A 88 2.49 -7.99 -23.04
CA THR A 88 1.47 -8.08 -21.99
C THR A 88 0.12 -7.57 -22.48
N LYS A 89 -0.96 -8.16 -21.97
CA LYS A 89 -2.32 -7.61 -22.04
C LYS A 89 -2.90 -7.68 -20.64
N THR A 90 -3.34 -6.55 -20.12
CA THR A 90 -3.92 -6.45 -18.78
C THR A 90 -5.06 -5.44 -18.77
N TYR A 91 -5.76 -5.41 -17.64
CA TYR A 91 -6.82 -4.48 -17.30
C TYR A 91 -6.41 -3.69 -16.05
N ALA A 92 -7.14 -2.62 -15.77
CA ALA A 92 -7.18 -1.96 -14.47
C ALA A 92 -8.33 -2.58 -13.68
N SER A 93 -8.02 -3.34 -12.63
CA SER A 93 -9.01 -4.10 -11.87
C SER A 93 -9.51 -3.37 -10.62
N ARG A 94 -10.81 -3.51 -10.33
CA ARG A 94 -11.38 -3.33 -8.99
C ARG A 94 -12.07 -4.61 -8.53
N THR A 95 -11.83 -5.03 -7.30
CA THR A 95 -12.51 -6.20 -6.72
C THR A 95 -13.30 -5.76 -5.49
N LEU A 96 -14.61 -6.00 -5.48
CA LEU A 96 -15.46 -5.79 -4.30
C LEU A 96 -15.59 -7.06 -3.49
N LEU A 97 -15.54 -6.95 -2.17
CA LEU A 97 -15.65 -8.05 -1.22
C LEU A 97 -16.64 -7.71 -0.10
N SER A 98 -17.37 -8.71 0.39
CA SER A 98 -18.17 -8.62 1.62
C SER A 98 -17.47 -9.35 2.76
N LEU A 99 -17.41 -8.74 3.94
CA LEU A 99 -17.04 -9.39 5.19
C LEU A 99 -18.22 -10.21 5.72
N GLN A 100 -18.08 -11.53 5.70
CA GLN A 100 -19.08 -12.47 6.18
C GLN A 100 -19.11 -12.52 7.72
N ASP A 101 -20.19 -13.01 8.30
CA ASP A 101 -20.32 -13.12 9.77
C ASP A 101 -19.35 -14.12 10.39
N ASN A 102 -18.84 -15.07 9.60
CA ASN A 102 -17.78 -15.98 10.01
C ASN A 102 -16.37 -15.35 9.94
N GLY A 103 -16.26 -14.04 9.64
CA GLY A 103 -15.01 -13.30 9.57
C GLY A 103 -14.23 -13.44 8.25
N THR A 104 -14.76 -14.18 7.26
CA THR A 104 -14.10 -14.36 5.95
C THR A 104 -14.50 -13.30 4.94
N LEU A 105 -13.65 -13.05 3.94
CA LEU A 105 -13.97 -12.17 2.82
C LEU A 105 -14.52 -12.98 1.64
N LYS A 106 -15.72 -12.59 1.18
CA LYS A 106 -16.38 -13.16 0.01
C LYS A 106 -16.29 -12.18 -1.17
N PRO A 107 -15.60 -12.52 -2.25
CA PRO A 107 -15.61 -11.72 -3.48
C PRO A 107 -17.04 -11.57 -4.04
N LEU A 108 -17.40 -10.36 -4.47
CA LEU A 108 -18.74 -10.02 -4.98
C LEU A 108 -18.73 -9.71 -6.47
N ALA A 109 -17.73 -8.96 -6.92
CA ALA A 109 -17.58 -8.55 -8.30
C ALA A 109 -16.12 -8.17 -8.60
N ILE A 110 -15.71 -8.38 -9.85
CA ILE A 110 -14.46 -7.86 -10.41
C ILE A 110 -14.82 -7.00 -11.62
N GLU A 111 -14.42 -5.73 -11.58
CA GLU A 111 -14.48 -4.83 -12.71
C GLU A 111 -13.11 -4.81 -13.41
N LEU A 112 -13.11 -5.09 -14.72
CA LEU A 112 -11.93 -5.02 -15.57
C LEU A 112 -12.08 -3.86 -16.55
N SER A 113 -11.30 -2.80 -16.32
CA SER A 113 -11.39 -1.55 -17.07
C SER A 113 -10.28 -1.41 -18.10
N LEU A 114 -10.59 -0.81 -19.26
CA LEU A 114 -9.64 -0.38 -20.28
C LEU A 114 -9.88 1.09 -20.65
N PRO A 115 -8.83 1.86 -20.98
CA PRO A 115 -9.05 3.19 -21.55
C PRO A 115 -9.72 3.05 -22.92
N LEU A 116 -10.63 3.97 -23.24
CA LEU A 116 -11.35 3.96 -24.50
C LEU A 116 -10.40 4.05 -25.71
N PRO A 117 -10.66 3.35 -26.83
CA PRO A 117 -9.75 3.35 -27.99
C PRO A 117 -9.41 4.75 -28.53
N GLN A 118 -10.32 5.70 -28.39
CA GLN A 118 -10.19 7.09 -28.85
C GLN A 118 -9.12 7.90 -28.10
N GLY A 119 -8.68 7.44 -26.92
CA GLY A 119 -7.67 8.10 -26.10
C GLY A 119 -8.10 8.23 -24.64
N ASP A 120 -7.13 8.46 -23.75
CA ASP A 120 -7.35 8.40 -22.30
C ASP A 120 -8.34 9.47 -21.82
N LYS A 121 -8.32 10.67 -22.42
CA LYS A 121 -9.28 11.76 -22.14
C LYS A 121 -10.76 11.43 -22.41
N HIS A 122 -11.04 10.33 -23.10
CA HIS A 122 -12.41 9.94 -23.43
C HIS A 122 -13.07 9.10 -22.34
N GLY A 123 -12.31 8.59 -21.37
CA GLY A 123 -12.83 7.71 -20.32
C GLY A 123 -12.34 6.27 -20.42
N ALA A 124 -12.93 5.42 -19.59
CA ALA A 124 -12.74 3.98 -19.60
C ALA A 124 -14.01 3.26 -20.06
N THR A 125 -13.82 2.04 -20.56
CA THR A 125 -14.88 1.05 -20.72
C THR A 125 -14.54 -0.14 -19.82
N SER A 126 -15.55 -0.66 -19.14
CA SER A 126 -15.37 -1.73 -18.16
C SER A 126 -16.28 -2.90 -18.45
N LEU A 127 -15.80 -4.09 -18.07
CA LEU A 127 -16.62 -5.30 -17.97
C LEU A 127 -16.69 -5.69 -16.51
N VAL A 128 -17.88 -6.07 -16.04
CA VAL A 128 -18.10 -6.52 -14.66
C VAL A 128 -18.40 -8.01 -14.67
N PHE A 129 -17.68 -8.74 -13.82
CA PHE A 129 -17.82 -10.17 -13.64
C PHE A 129 -18.23 -10.45 -12.20
N THR A 130 -19.20 -11.35 -12.00
CA THR A 130 -19.65 -11.79 -10.67
C THR A 130 -19.35 -13.28 -10.49
N PRO A 131 -19.24 -13.78 -9.24
CA PRO A 131 -19.01 -15.19 -8.97
C PRO A 131 -19.97 -16.12 -9.71
N ALA A 132 -19.41 -17.22 -10.23
CA ALA A 132 -20.13 -18.33 -10.84
C ALA A 132 -19.28 -19.60 -10.68
N ASP A 133 -19.93 -20.74 -10.40
CA ASP A 133 -19.24 -22.00 -10.09
C ASP A 133 -19.20 -22.98 -11.28
N GLU A 134 -20.12 -22.82 -12.24
CA GLU A 134 -20.33 -23.78 -13.32
C GLU A 134 -20.24 -23.13 -14.71
N GLY A 135 -20.06 -23.98 -15.72
CA GLY A 135 -20.16 -23.57 -17.12
C GLY A 135 -19.07 -22.61 -17.60
N VAL A 136 -19.42 -21.87 -18.66
CA VAL A 136 -18.51 -20.87 -19.24
C VAL A 136 -18.35 -19.68 -18.30
N GLU A 137 -19.40 -19.36 -17.55
CA GLU A 137 -19.45 -18.29 -16.56
C GLU A 137 -18.43 -18.51 -15.44
N GLY A 138 -18.33 -19.74 -14.91
CA GLY A 138 -17.32 -20.06 -13.90
C GLY A 138 -15.89 -19.97 -14.43
N THR A 139 -15.65 -20.36 -15.70
CA THR A 139 -14.34 -20.18 -16.34
C THR A 139 -13.99 -18.69 -16.51
N VAL A 140 -14.97 -17.88 -16.93
CA VAL A 140 -14.82 -16.42 -17.08
C VAL A 140 -14.54 -15.75 -15.73
N TRP A 141 -15.21 -16.17 -14.67
CA TRP A 141 -14.96 -15.70 -13.31
C TRP A 141 -13.53 -16.00 -12.85
N GLN A 142 -13.05 -17.23 -13.07
CA GLN A 142 -11.66 -17.60 -12.76
C GLN A 142 -10.65 -16.76 -13.55
N LEU A 143 -10.93 -16.43 -14.82
CA LEU A 143 -10.08 -15.51 -15.60
C LEU A 143 -10.11 -14.08 -15.04
N ALA A 144 -11.28 -13.58 -14.59
CA ALA A 144 -11.38 -12.27 -13.96
C ALA A 144 -10.52 -12.20 -12.68
N LYS A 145 -10.58 -13.23 -11.83
CA LYS A 145 -9.68 -13.36 -10.66
C LYS A 145 -8.22 -13.40 -11.05
N ALA A 146 -7.87 -14.12 -12.13
CA ALA A 146 -6.49 -14.15 -12.62
C ALA A 146 -5.98 -12.76 -13.04
N TYR A 147 -6.80 -11.94 -13.72
CA TYR A 147 -6.41 -10.56 -14.06
C TYR A 147 -6.25 -9.68 -12.83
N ALA A 148 -7.17 -9.77 -11.86
CA ALA A 148 -7.05 -9.06 -10.59
C ALA A 148 -5.78 -9.48 -9.81
N ALA A 149 -5.48 -10.79 -9.77
CA ALA A 149 -4.26 -11.31 -9.15
C ALA A 149 -2.98 -10.87 -9.88
N VAL A 150 -3.00 -10.74 -11.21
CA VAL A 150 -1.86 -10.18 -11.98
C VAL A 150 -1.64 -8.71 -11.64
N ASN A 151 -2.71 -7.92 -11.51
CA ASN A 151 -2.64 -6.52 -11.06
C ASN A 151 -2.01 -6.46 -9.66
N ASP A 152 -2.53 -7.25 -8.72
CA ASP A 152 -2.06 -7.25 -7.34
C ASP A 152 -0.61 -7.73 -7.20
N SER A 153 -0.23 -8.80 -7.90
CA SER A 153 1.14 -9.32 -7.90
C SER A 153 2.16 -8.30 -8.45
N GLY A 154 1.81 -7.60 -9.53
CA GLY A 154 2.70 -6.58 -10.07
C GLY A 154 2.75 -5.31 -9.22
N TYR A 155 1.62 -4.91 -8.61
CA TYR A 155 1.60 -3.82 -7.63
C TYR A 155 2.42 -4.18 -6.39
N HIS A 156 2.28 -5.40 -5.86
CA HIS A 156 3.07 -5.92 -4.75
C HIS A 156 4.57 -5.81 -5.04
N GLN A 157 5.05 -6.42 -6.13
CA GLN A 157 6.49 -6.47 -6.40
C GLN A 157 7.09 -5.08 -6.59
N LEU A 158 6.36 -4.18 -7.27
CA LEU A 158 6.86 -2.88 -7.65
C LEU A 158 6.67 -1.81 -6.57
N ILE A 159 5.56 -1.86 -5.83
CA ILE A 159 5.14 -0.82 -4.92
C ILE A 159 5.27 -1.28 -3.48
N SER A 160 4.47 -2.26 -3.04
CA SER A 160 4.46 -2.70 -1.64
C SER A 160 5.84 -3.21 -1.19
N HIS A 161 6.56 -3.89 -2.10
CA HIS A 161 7.87 -4.46 -1.84
C HIS A 161 8.99 -3.53 -2.29
N TRP A 162 9.18 -3.31 -3.60
CA TRP A 162 10.32 -2.50 -4.06
C TRP A 162 10.28 -1.05 -3.58
N LEU A 163 9.19 -0.32 -3.83
CA LEU A 163 9.13 1.10 -3.47
C LEU A 163 9.11 1.28 -1.95
N ASN A 164 8.11 0.70 -1.28
CA ASN A 164 7.79 1.00 0.11
C ASN A 164 8.70 0.33 1.14
N THR A 165 9.61 -0.57 0.73
CA THR A 165 10.67 -1.07 1.62
C THR A 165 12.05 -0.75 1.05
N HIS A 166 12.45 -1.38 -0.06
CA HIS A 166 13.81 -1.25 -0.60
C HIS A 166 14.19 0.19 -0.94
N ALA A 167 13.40 0.87 -1.76
CA ALA A 167 13.78 2.17 -2.31
C ALA A 167 13.69 3.29 -1.29
N VAL A 168 12.61 3.33 -0.49
CA VAL A 168 12.41 4.40 0.50
C VAL A 168 13.35 4.31 1.69
N ILE A 169 13.89 3.13 2.04
CA ILE A 169 14.77 3.00 3.20
C ILE A 169 16.23 3.38 2.89
N GLU A 170 16.69 3.24 1.64
CA GLU A 170 18.10 3.51 1.25
C GLU A 170 18.57 4.94 1.58
N PRO A 171 17.76 6.01 1.38
CA PRO A 171 18.06 7.36 1.86
C PRO A 171 18.38 7.46 3.36
N PHE A 172 17.64 6.75 4.21
CA PHE A 172 17.89 6.73 5.66
C PHE A 172 19.23 6.05 5.98
N VAL A 173 19.58 4.98 5.28
CA VAL A 173 20.89 4.31 5.44
C VAL A 173 22.02 5.28 5.13
N ILE A 174 21.91 5.99 4.01
CA ILE A 174 22.93 6.94 3.54
C ILE A 174 23.09 8.10 4.53
N ALA A 175 22.00 8.77 4.91
CA ALA A 175 22.04 9.90 5.83
C ALA A 175 22.54 9.48 7.22
N THR A 176 22.13 8.31 7.72
CA THR A 176 22.59 7.79 9.02
C THR A 176 24.11 7.64 9.04
N ASN A 177 24.72 7.08 7.99
CA ASN A 177 26.17 6.90 7.93
C ASN A 177 26.94 8.21 7.68
N ARG A 178 26.28 9.24 7.13
CA ARG A 178 26.91 10.54 6.81
C ARG A 178 26.86 11.52 7.96
N GLN A 179 25.77 11.50 8.74
CA GLN A 179 25.47 12.54 9.72
C GLN A 179 25.57 12.07 11.17
N LEU A 180 25.41 10.77 11.43
CA LEU A 180 25.50 10.23 12.79
C LEU A 180 26.81 9.48 12.99
N SER A 181 27.56 9.84 14.01
CA SER A 181 28.75 9.12 14.44
C SER A 181 28.42 7.67 14.80
N VAL A 182 29.35 6.74 14.61
CA VAL A 182 29.22 5.35 15.10
C VAL A 182 29.01 5.26 16.62
N LEU A 183 29.32 6.33 17.36
CA LEU A 183 29.06 6.44 18.79
C LEU A 183 27.67 6.98 19.13
N HIS A 184 26.99 7.63 18.18
CA HIS A 184 25.69 8.26 18.35
C HIS A 184 24.63 7.22 18.73
N PRO A 185 23.74 7.48 19.71
CA PRO A 185 22.74 6.52 20.15
C PRO A 185 21.80 6.10 19.01
N ILE A 186 21.30 7.06 18.23
CA ILE A 186 20.41 6.75 17.09
C ILE A 186 21.11 5.97 15.98
N PHE A 187 22.42 6.17 15.75
CA PHE A 187 23.18 5.31 14.84
C PHE A 187 23.14 3.85 15.33
N LYS A 188 23.42 3.63 16.62
CA LYS A 188 23.43 2.29 17.21
C LYS A 188 22.05 1.63 17.21
N LEU A 189 21.00 2.42 17.39
CA LEU A 189 19.62 1.93 17.31
C LEU A 189 19.28 1.45 15.90
N LEU A 190 19.56 2.26 14.87
CA LEU A 190 19.08 1.99 13.51
C LEU A 190 20.01 1.09 12.68
N GLN A 191 21.32 1.09 12.94
CA GLN A 191 22.30 0.37 12.12
C GLN A 191 21.99 -1.14 11.92
N PRO A 192 21.52 -1.89 12.93
CA PRO A 192 21.17 -3.30 12.73
C PRO A 192 20.06 -3.53 11.70
N HIS A 193 19.13 -2.58 11.57
CA HIS A 193 17.98 -2.65 10.65
C HIS A 193 18.36 -2.32 9.20
N PHE A 194 19.55 -1.76 8.97
CA PHE A 194 20.05 -1.42 7.63
C PHE A 194 20.95 -2.47 7.02
N ARG A 195 21.17 -3.59 7.72
CA ARG A 195 22.06 -4.66 7.27
C ARG A 195 21.70 -5.11 5.85
N ASP A 196 22.70 -5.16 4.99
CA ASP A 196 22.64 -5.61 3.59
C ASP A 196 21.69 -4.83 2.66
N THR A 197 20.98 -3.80 3.15
CA THR A 197 20.00 -3.00 2.38
C THR A 197 20.61 -2.37 1.13
N MET A 198 21.71 -1.60 1.27
CA MET A 198 22.37 -0.98 0.11
C MET A 198 22.97 -2.02 -0.84
N TYR A 199 23.45 -3.15 -0.30
CA TYR A 199 24.03 -4.22 -1.11
C TYR A 199 22.97 -4.88 -2.00
N ILE A 200 21.83 -5.28 -1.42
CA ILE A 200 20.74 -5.87 -2.19
C ILE A 200 20.14 -4.86 -3.17
N ASN A 201 20.02 -3.58 -2.81
CA ASN A 201 19.52 -2.55 -3.71
C ASN A 201 20.48 -2.30 -4.89
N ALA A 202 21.79 -2.31 -4.66
CA ALA A 202 22.77 -2.20 -5.73
C ALA A 202 22.67 -3.38 -6.72
N LEU A 203 22.51 -4.61 -6.20
CA LEU A 203 22.26 -5.78 -7.05
C LEU A 203 20.92 -5.66 -7.78
N ALA A 204 19.86 -5.23 -7.10
CA ALA A 204 18.56 -5.03 -7.73
C ALA A 204 18.64 -4.04 -8.91
N ARG A 205 19.33 -2.91 -8.73
CA ARG A 205 19.62 -1.95 -9.80
C ARG A 205 20.40 -2.55 -10.97
N GLN A 206 21.26 -3.55 -10.72
CA GLN A 206 22.10 -4.14 -11.76
C GLN A 206 21.42 -5.28 -12.55
N ILE A 207 20.60 -6.11 -11.88
CA ILE A 207 20.07 -7.34 -12.47
C ILE A 207 18.53 -7.47 -12.46
N LEU A 208 17.85 -6.78 -11.54
CA LEU A 208 16.41 -6.95 -11.31
C LEU A 208 15.60 -5.87 -12.02
N ILE A 209 15.85 -4.60 -11.68
CA ILE A 209 15.04 -3.45 -12.11
C ILE A 209 15.68 -2.63 -13.25
N ASN A 210 16.82 -3.07 -13.78
CA ASN A 210 17.44 -2.46 -14.95
C ASN A 210 16.61 -2.72 -16.22
N ALA A 211 16.88 -1.91 -17.26
CA ALA A 211 16.30 -2.13 -18.58
C ALA A 211 16.62 -3.54 -19.10
N GLY A 212 15.59 -4.28 -19.46
CA GLY A 212 15.69 -5.69 -19.86
C GLY A 212 16.12 -6.64 -18.75
N GLY A 213 16.06 -6.22 -17.47
CA GLY A 213 16.29 -7.04 -16.28
C GLY A 213 15.15 -8.01 -15.99
N ILE A 214 15.23 -8.68 -14.83
CA ILE A 214 14.25 -9.73 -14.47
C ILE A 214 12.84 -9.14 -14.33
N LEU A 215 12.67 -8.01 -13.63
CA LEU A 215 11.34 -7.43 -13.36
C LEU A 215 10.62 -7.05 -14.67
N GLU A 216 11.31 -6.36 -15.58
CA GLU A 216 10.71 -5.96 -16.87
C GLU A 216 10.31 -7.16 -17.75
N ARG A 217 10.93 -8.33 -17.56
CA ARG A 217 10.65 -9.54 -18.35
C ARG A 217 9.51 -10.38 -17.78
N THR A 218 9.29 -10.32 -16.47
CA THR A 218 8.39 -11.26 -15.77
C THR A 218 7.15 -10.60 -15.18
N VAL A 219 7.14 -9.27 -14.99
CA VAL A 219 6.02 -8.56 -14.35
C VAL A 219 5.29 -7.69 -15.38
N PHE A 220 3.97 -7.58 -15.24
CA PHE A 220 3.09 -6.96 -16.24
C PHE A 220 3.48 -5.54 -16.70
N PRO A 221 4.02 -4.62 -15.85
CA PRO A 221 4.35 -3.27 -16.29
C PRO A 221 5.47 -3.21 -17.33
N ALA A 222 6.27 -4.29 -17.45
CA ALA A 222 7.41 -4.38 -18.33
C ALA A 222 8.33 -3.14 -18.21
N LYS A 223 8.77 -2.56 -19.33
CA LYS A 223 9.62 -1.36 -19.39
C LYS A 223 9.03 -0.07 -18.78
N TYR A 224 7.78 -0.09 -18.31
CA TYR A 224 7.13 1.04 -17.65
C TYR A 224 7.15 0.93 -16.12
N ALA A 225 7.71 -0.15 -15.57
CA ALA A 225 7.70 -0.44 -14.14
C ALA A 225 8.29 0.70 -13.29
N MET A 226 9.54 1.12 -13.56
CA MET A 226 10.20 2.13 -12.71
C MET A 226 9.56 3.51 -12.79
N GLU A 227 9.00 3.87 -13.95
CA GLU A 227 8.24 5.11 -14.11
C GLU A 227 6.92 5.04 -13.31
N MET A 228 6.25 3.90 -13.34
CA MET A 228 5.02 3.68 -12.57
C MET A 228 5.27 3.76 -11.06
N SER A 229 6.35 3.15 -10.54
CA SER A 229 6.70 3.33 -9.11
C SER A 229 7.00 4.78 -8.76
N SER A 230 7.67 5.53 -9.63
CA SER A 230 7.96 6.96 -9.41
C SER A 230 6.69 7.81 -9.36
N ILE A 231 5.67 7.51 -10.17
CA ILE A 231 4.38 8.21 -10.09
C ILE A 231 3.66 7.87 -8.78
N VAL A 232 3.66 6.61 -8.36
CA VAL A 232 3.02 6.20 -7.11
C VAL A 232 3.70 6.84 -5.90
N TYR A 233 5.03 6.98 -5.92
CA TYR A 233 5.81 7.63 -4.87
C TYR A 233 5.36 9.08 -4.57
N LYS A 234 4.77 9.78 -5.53
CA LYS A 234 4.23 11.14 -5.29
C LYS A 234 3.14 11.20 -4.21
N ASN A 235 2.49 10.07 -3.90
CA ASN A 235 1.48 9.96 -2.85
C ASN A 235 2.00 9.19 -1.63
N TRP A 236 3.30 8.91 -1.57
CA TRP A 236 3.92 8.31 -0.40
C TRP A 236 4.06 9.37 0.70
N ALA A 237 3.74 8.99 1.93
CA ALA A 237 3.91 9.82 3.10
C ALA A 237 4.54 9.00 4.22
N PHE A 238 5.66 9.50 4.76
CA PHE A 238 6.43 8.79 5.79
C PHE A 238 5.59 8.45 7.02
N THR A 239 4.81 9.41 7.52
CA THR A 239 4.00 9.23 8.74
C THR A 239 2.86 8.23 8.57
N GLU A 240 2.49 7.90 7.33
CA GLU A 240 1.46 6.91 7.02
C GLU A 240 2.04 5.49 6.83
N GLN A 241 3.36 5.31 6.93
CA GLN A 241 3.99 3.99 6.83
C GLN A 241 3.92 3.20 8.15
N GLY A 242 3.64 3.88 9.27
CA GLY A 242 3.39 3.21 10.54
C GLY A 242 2.10 2.38 10.49
N LEU A 243 2.14 1.15 11.02
CA LEU A 243 1.03 0.21 10.87
C LEU A 243 -0.33 0.73 11.37
N PRO A 244 -0.45 1.36 12.57
CA PRO A 244 -1.73 1.92 13.01
C PRO A 244 -2.27 2.99 12.05
N ALA A 245 -1.41 3.88 11.57
CA ALA A 245 -1.79 4.95 10.64
C ALA A 245 -2.25 4.38 9.28
N ASP A 246 -1.56 3.38 8.74
CA ASP A 246 -1.96 2.69 7.51
C ASP A 246 -3.33 2.02 7.64
N LEU A 247 -3.57 1.26 8.72
CA LEU A 247 -4.84 0.57 8.96
C LEU A 247 -6.03 1.54 9.04
N LEU A 248 -5.84 2.66 9.73
CA LEU A 248 -6.83 3.74 9.83
C LEU A 248 -7.05 4.42 8.48
N LYS A 249 -5.98 4.73 7.74
CA LYS A 249 -6.04 5.35 6.41
C LYS A 249 -6.80 4.48 5.41
N ARG A 250 -6.57 3.17 5.41
CA ARG A 250 -7.30 2.22 4.56
C ARG A 250 -8.73 1.97 5.06
N GLY A 251 -9.07 2.47 6.25
CA GLY A 251 -10.38 2.32 6.86
C GLY A 251 -10.69 0.87 7.25
N VAL A 252 -9.67 0.02 7.39
CA VAL A 252 -9.79 -1.36 7.89
C VAL A 252 -9.70 -1.42 9.43
N ALA A 253 -9.44 -0.28 10.06
CA ALA A 253 -9.57 -0.03 11.48
C ALA A 253 -10.27 1.31 11.73
N VAL A 254 -10.77 1.50 12.95
CA VAL A 254 -11.31 2.78 13.45
C VAL A 254 -10.61 3.17 14.75
N PRO A 255 -10.46 4.47 15.06
CA PRO A 255 -9.88 4.89 16.34
C PRO A 255 -10.73 4.39 17.51
N ASP A 256 -10.08 3.81 18.50
CA ASP A 256 -10.70 3.33 19.74
C ASP A 256 -9.66 3.37 20.87
N SER A 257 -9.72 4.41 21.69
CA SER A 257 -8.79 4.61 22.80
C SER A 257 -8.93 3.58 23.92
N SER A 258 -9.94 2.70 23.87
CA SER A 258 -10.11 1.61 24.84
C SER A 258 -9.32 0.35 24.46
N GLN A 259 -8.78 0.28 23.23
CA GLN A 259 -8.00 -0.85 22.74
C GLN A 259 -6.48 -0.63 22.91
N PRO A 260 -5.66 -1.69 23.01
CA PRO A 260 -4.20 -1.60 23.25
C PRO A 260 -3.43 -0.70 22.27
N TYR A 261 -3.93 -0.56 21.03
CA TYR A 261 -3.28 0.20 19.96
C TYR A 261 -3.99 1.52 19.61
N GLY A 262 -4.95 1.94 20.44
CA GLY A 262 -5.79 3.11 20.14
C GLY A 262 -6.69 2.93 18.92
N LEU A 263 -6.88 1.68 18.45
CA LEU A 263 -7.73 1.34 17.31
C LEU A 263 -8.43 -0.01 17.49
N LYS A 264 -9.55 -0.16 16.77
CA LYS A 264 -10.30 -1.41 16.62
C LYS A 264 -10.29 -1.83 15.15
N LEU A 265 -9.85 -3.05 14.87
CA LEU A 265 -9.94 -3.64 13.53
C LEU A 265 -11.42 -3.87 13.15
N LEU A 266 -11.75 -3.58 11.89
CA LEU A 266 -13.08 -3.89 11.33
C LEU A 266 -13.15 -5.33 10.81
N ILE A 267 -12.01 -5.92 10.48
CA ILE A 267 -11.85 -7.33 10.18
C ILE A 267 -11.05 -7.94 11.33
N GLU A 268 -11.73 -8.51 12.32
CA GLU A 268 -11.09 -9.05 13.53
C GLU A 268 -10.08 -10.16 13.18
N GLY A 269 -10.41 -10.99 12.18
CA GLY A 269 -9.56 -12.08 11.69
C GLY A 269 -8.56 -11.68 10.60
N TYR A 270 -8.01 -10.46 10.63
CA TYR A 270 -7.01 -9.97 9.65
C TYR A 270 -5.58 -10.29 10.13
N PRO A 271 -4.95 -11.40 9.68
CA PRO A 271 -3.75 -11.92 10.33
C PRO A 271 -2.55 -10.98 10.24
N TYR A 272 -2.31 -10.35 9.09
CA TYR A 272 -1.23 -9.34 8.98
C TYR A 272 -1.39 -8.18 9.96
N ALA A 273 -2.62 -7.67 10.14
CA ALA A 273 -2.87 -6.54 11.02
C ALA A 273 -2.76 -6.95 12.50
N VAL A 274 -3.34 -8.10 12.86
CA VAL A 274 -3.29 -8.63 14.24
C VAL A 274 -1.85 -8.90 14.65
N ASP A 275 -1.12 -9.71 13.88
CA ASP A 275 0.27 -10.07 14.21
C ASP A 275 1.19 -8.83 14.10
N GLY A 276 0.95 -7.98 13.11
CA GLY A 276 1.73 -6.76 12.90
C GLY A 276 1.61 -5.77 14.05
N LEU A 277 0.42 -5.62 14.67
CA LEU A 277 0.23 -4.68 15.78
C LEU A 277 0.99 -5.11 17.04
N GLU A 278 1.09 -6.41 17.29
CA GLU A 278 1.91 -6.96 18.39
C GLU A 278 3.40 -6.67 18.16
N ILE A 279 3.89 -6.80 16.92
CA ILE A 279 5.27 -6.46 16.56
C ILE A 279 5.51 -4.94 16.66
N TRP A 280 4.55 -4.14 16.17
CA TRP A 280 4.61 -2.69 16.25
C TRP A 280 4.73 -2.21 17.70
N GLU A 281 3.91 -2.73 18.62
CA GLU A 281 3.96 -2.40 20.05
C GLU A 281 5.29 -2.78 20.69
N ALA A 282 5.83 -3.96 20.35
CA ALA A 282 7.14 -4.36 20.83
C ALA A 282 8.27 -3.41 20.36
N ILE A 283 8.21 -2.94 19.12
CA ILE A 283 9.15 -1.94 18.58
C ILE A 283 8.94 -0.60 19.29
N GLU A 284 7.70 -0.15 19.44
CA GLU A 284 7.35 1.11 20.10
C GLU A 284 7.88 1.18 21.53
N ALA A 285 7.60 0.15 22.34
CA ALA A 285 8.09 0.06 23.71
C ALA A 285 9.62 0.09 23.77
N TRP A 286 10.30 -0.67 22.90
CA TRP A 286 11.76 -0.69 22.84
C TRP A 286 12.35 0.67 22.47
N VAL A 287 11.81 1.32 21.44
CA VAL A 287 12.32 2.61 20.94
C VAL A 287 12.05 3.73 21.93
N ASP A 288 10.87 3.76 22.57
CA ASP A 288 10.55 4.77 23.58
C ASP A 288 11.48 4.66 24.80
N ASP A 289 11.69 3.44 25.32
CA ASP A 289 12.63 3.18 26.42
C ASP A 289 14.06 3.59 26.05
N TYR A 290 14.52 3.20 24.86
CA TYR A 290 15.86 3.52 24.37
C TYR A 290 16.07 5.02 24.23
N CYS A 291 15.17 5.71 23.53
CA CYS A 291 15.27 7.14 23.29
C CYS A 291 15.14 7.94 24.59
N SER A 292 14.28 7.53 25.51
CA SER A 292 14.10 8.16 26.82
C SER A 292 15.35 8.11 27.69
N PHE A 293 16.22 7.10 27.51
CA PHE A 293 17.50 7.01 28.20
C PHE A 293 18.50 8.10 27.75
N TYR A 294 18.57 8.39 26.45
CA TYR A 294 19.53 9.36 25.90
C TYR A 294 18.98 10.79 25.82
N TYR A 295 17.67 10.95 25.66
CA TYR A 295 17.00 12.23 25.49
C TYR A 295 15.91 12.41 26.56
N SER A 296 16.25 13.07 27.66
CA SER A 296 15.32 13.29 28.77
C SER A 296 14.38 14.49 28.54
N THR A 297 14.73 15.39 27.62
CA THR A 297 13.96 16.60 27.30
C THR A 297 14.02 16.91 25.80
N ASP A 298 13.02 17.62 25.30
CA ASP A 298 12.99 18.09 23.91
C ASP A 298 14.14 19.07 23.59
N ASP A 299 14.68 19.78 24.59
CA ASP A 299 15.86 20.65 24.40
C ASP A 299 17.09 19.85 23.94
N MET A 300 17.23 18.60 24.39
CA MET A 300 18.34 17.73 23.95
C MET A 300 18.22 17.34 22.48
N ILE A 301 16.99 17.12 22.00
CA ILE A 301 16.70 16.83 20.57
C ILE A 301 17.08 18.05 19.72
N ARG A 302 16.68 19.24 20.15
CA ARG A 302 16.97 20.51 19.47
C ARG A 302 18.46 20.88 19.49
N GLY A 303 19.16 20.50 20.56
CA GLY A 303 20.59 20.75 20.75
C GLY A 303 21.50 19.73 20.05
N ASP A 304 20.98 18.60 19.57
CA ASP A 304 21.76 17.55 18.93
C ASP A 304 22.03 17.87 17.45
N SER A 305 23.20 18.42 17.15
CA SER A 305 23.54 18.85 15.80
C SER A 305 23.68 17.70 14.79
N GLU A 306 24.09 16.50 15.24
CA GLU A 306 24.18 15.32 14.36
C GLU A 306 22.77 14.88 13.98
N LEU A 307 21.86 14.76 14.96
CA LEU A 307 20.47 14.41 14.72
C LEU A 307 19.73 15.41 13.82
N GLN A 308 19.91 16.71 14.06
CA GLN A 308 19.28 17.75 13.23
C GLN A 308 19.81 17.72 11.79
N SER A 309 21.10 17.44 11.60
CA SER A 309 21.70 17.34 10.26
C SER A 309 21.27 16.06 9.54
N TRP A 310 21.18 14.95 10.27
CA TRP A 310 20.65 13.68 9.80
C TRP A 310 19.24 13.81 9.25
N TRP A 311 18.31 14.31 10.06
CA TRP A 311 16.92 14.41 9.65
C TRP A 311 16.72 15.40 8.49
N ARG A 312 17.47 16.50 8.51
CA ARG A 312 17.48 17.46 7.39
C ARG A 312 17.97 16.81 6.10
N GLU A 313 19.06 16.04 6.12
CA GLU A 313 19.57 15.38 4.91
C GLU A 313 18.60 14.30 4.41
N VAL A 314 17.97 13.52 5.31
CA VAL A 314 16.91 12.57 4.94
C VAL A 314 15.79 13.27 4.16
N ARG A 315 15.26 14.38 4.68
CA ARG A 315 14.15 15.11 4.07
C ARG A 315 14.55 15.87 2.81
N ASP A 316 15.60 16.68 2.89
CA ASP A 316 15.92 17.68 1.87
C ASP A 316 16.71 17.09 0.69
N GLU A 317 17.47 16.01 0.91
CA GLU A 317 18.30 15.36 -0.13
C GLU A 317 17.82 13.93 -0.40
N GLY A 318 17.66 13.11 0.65
CA GLY A 318 17.31 11.70 0.52
C GLY A 318 15.94 11.46 -0.12
N HIS A 319 14.92 12.15 0.40
CA HIS A 319 13.56 12.23 -0.13
C HIS A 319 13.26 13.63 -0.69
N GLY A 320 14.27 14.27 -1.28
CA GLY A 320 14.22 15.69 -1.67
C GLY A 320 13.06 16.09 -2.59
N ASP A 321 12.53 15.15 -3.37
CA ASP A 321 11.35 15.36 -4.24
C ASP A 321 10.05 15.62 -3.45
N LEU A 322 9.99 15.20 -2.18
CA LEU A 322 8.86 15.35 -1.27
C LEU A 322 9.18 16.24 -0.06
N LYS A 323 10.30 16.97 -0.06
CA LYS A 323 10.78 17.73 1.10
C LYS A 323 9.80 18.81 1.61
N ASP A 324 8.99 19.34 0.71
CA ASP A 324 8.03 20.42 0.98
C ASP A 324 6.68 19.89 1.48
N GLU A 325 6.51 18.57 1.56
CA GLU A 325 5.28 17.97 2.07
C GLU A 325 5.10 18.25 3.57
N PRO A 326 3.88 18.61 4.03
CA PRO A 326 3.65 19.10 5.39
C PRO A 326 3.69 18.01 6.46
N TRP A 327 3.65 16.74 6.04
CA TRP A 327 3.61 15.60 6.95
C TRP A 327 4.98 15.22 7.53
N TRP A 328 6.08 15.82 7.07
CA TRP A 328 7.40 15.56 7.64
C TRP A 328 7.47 16.05 9.11
N PRO A 329 7.85 15.17 10.05
CA PRO A 329 8.25 15.58 11.40
C PRO A 329 9.30 16.71 11.35
N GLN A 330 9.21 17.66 12.27
CA GLN A 330 10.18 18.75 12.36
C GLN A 330 11.44 18.31 13.13
N MET A 331 11.37 17.16 13.81
CA MET A 331 12.44 16.60 14.64
C MET A 331 12.86 17.58 15.75
N GLN A 332 11.88 18.14 16.46
CA GLN A 332 12.08 19.11 17.54
C GLN A 332 11.75 18.54 18.92
N THR A 333 11.08 17.39 18.97
CA THR A 333 10.63 16.73 20.19
C THR A 333 11.07 15.27 20.24
N ARG A 334 11.14 14.70 21.46
CA ARG A 334 11.45 13.27 21.63
C ARG A 334 10.38 12.39 21.00
N ALA A 335 9.12 12.81 21.09
CA ALA A 335 8.00 12.09 20.48
C ALA A 335 8.16 11.96 18.96
N GLU A 336 8.59 13.02 18.27
CA GLU A 336 8.88 12.96 16.82
C GLU A 336 10.03 12.02 16.51
N LEU A 337 11.12 12.04 17.30
CA LEU A 337 12.24 11.12 17.13
C LEU A 337 11.82 9.66 17.32
N VAL A 338 11.10 9.38 18.41
CA VAL A 338 10.59 8.04 18.73
C VAL A 338 9.72 7.55 17.57
N GLN A 339 8.74 8.35 17.15
CA GLN A 339 7.86 7.98 16.05
C GLN A 339 8.62 7.72 14.75
N ALA A 340 9.59 8.57 14.39
CA ALA A 340 10.40 8.37 13.19
C ALA A 340 11.23 7.09 13.26
N CYS A 341 11.87 6.81 14.39
CA CYS A 341 12.64 5.58 14.59
C CYS A 341 11.76 4.32 14.53
N ILE A 342 10.55 4.35 15.12
CA ILE A 342 9.60 3.24 15.03
C ILE A 342 9.23 2.98 13.58
N ILE A 343 8.89 4.01 12.81
CA ILE A 343 8.54 3.87 11.38
C ILE A 343 9.70 3.35 10.54
N ILE A 344 10.95 3.71 10.87
CA ILE A 344 12.14 3.24 10.13
C ILE A 344 12.45 1.77 10.46
N ILE A 345 12.17 1.33 11.68
CA ILE A 345 12.42 -0.04 12.15
C ILE A 345 11.33 -1.01 11.68
N TRP A 346 10.08 -0.54 11.66
CA TRP A 346 8.93 -1.21 11.07
C TRP A 346 9.10 -1.34 9.55
#